data_AF-A0A2G5DLY8-F1
#
_entry.id   AF-A0A2G5DLY8-F1
#
_cell.length_a   1.000
_cell.length_b   1.000
_cell.length_c   1.000
_cell.angle_alpha   90.00
_cell.angle_beta   90.00
_cell.angle_gamma   90.00
#
_symmetry.space_group_name_H-M   'P 1'
#
loop_
_entity.id
_entity.type
_entity.pdbx_description
1 polymer ?
#
loop_
_entity_poly.entity_id
_entity_poly.type
_entity_poly.pdbx_seq_one_letter_code
_entity_poly.pdbx_strand_id
1 'polypeptide(L)'
;MEFGSSNDDIRIEVLSRVPVKSLLTSKCVSKRWQGIISETSFQRLHCQRTKPVISGFFFQDMFDEMQHVKYVSICNDQVTVQNTILNFIPHNFRLIASSNGLICCRNFGIGAQFVFICNPLKREFLQIKGPKGINGRRLRGLGFVFDPLCYSLDGTPSFKIVSVSKKKGFVFSFHIYSSKVREWRLSEEIYYDDCDLSLGGRGIFTGGVFYWLTGGNVVMAFDLEKGKSKCIDLPVPRIQRNEGLCEMCIGESEGCFYYILITDADLRVWALNSEHRWLLKHSISLTAIQEQHPNFLYKEGKIASGIVVGGLILPTWIEPIAFKDGNLLVKLRCRFNYERGGLEVCTKIYLYNLDAGTMKELCVLEELGLPVGYLRTIPYCMSFAPLLST
;
A
#
# COMPACT_ATOMS: atom_id res chain seq x y z
N MET A 1 -32.24 -41.38 -11.81
CA MET A 1 -31.49 -40.32 -11.12
C MET A 1 -30.68 -39.60 -12.18
N GLU A 2 -31.24 -38.53 -12.75
CA GLU A 2 -30.53 -37.68 -13.71
C GLU A 2 -29.72 -36.62 -12.94
N PHE A 3 -28.40 -36.70 -13.01
CA PHE A 3 -27.52 -35.60 -12.60
C PHE A 3 -27.48 -34.57 -13.74
N GLY A 4 -28.49 -33.73 -13.84
CA GLY A 4 -28.40 -32.51 -14.65
C GLY A 4 -27.51 -31.51 -13.93
N SER A 5 -26.24 -31.35 -14.33
CA SER A 5 -25.46 -30.18 -13.90
C SER A 5 -26.24 -28.95 -14.33
N SER A 6 -26.58 -28.06 -13.40
CA SER A 6 -27.27 -26.83 -13.77
C SER A 6 -26.40 -26.07 -14.78
N ASN A 7 -26.99 -25.44 -15.79
CA ASN A 7 -26.27 -24.56 -16.73
C ASN A 7 -25.47 -23.47 -15.98
N ASP A 8 -25.86 -23.19 -14.74
CA ASP A 8 -25.15 -22.27 -13.86
C ASP A 8 -23.86 -22.83 -13.23
N ASP A 9 -23.74 -24.14 -13.05
CA ASP A 9 -22.52 -24.76 -12.49
C ASP A 9 -21.33 -24.53 -13.43
N ILE A 10 -21.54 -24.73 -14.73
CA ILE A 10 -20.52 -24.47 -15.76
C ILE A 10 -20.19 -22.97 -15.81
N ARG A 11 -21.19 -22.09 -15.69
CA ARG A 11 -20.97 -20.64 -15.68
C ARG A 11 -20.17 -20.21 -14.46
N ILE A 12 -20.51 -20.72 -13.27
CA ILE A 12 -19.78 -20.46 -12.02
C ILE A 12 -18.33 -20.94 -12.17
N GLU A 13 -18.12 -22.15 -12.71
CA GLU A 13 -16.80 -22.71 -12.91
C GLU A 13 -15.94 -21.83 -13.83
N VAL A 14 -16.49 -21.38 -14.96
CA VAL A 14 -15.78 -20.48 -15.89
C VAL A 14 -15.54 -19.10 -15.27
N LEU A 15 -16.60 -18.44 -14.79
CA LEU A 15 -16.54 -17.07 -14.28
C LEU A 15 -15.62 -16.93 -13.06
N SER A 16 -15.55 -17.95 -12.21
CA SER A 16 -14.69 -17.94 -11.01
C SER A 16 -13.19 -17.92 -11.31
N ARG A 17 -12.79 -18.19 -12.57
CA ARG A 17 -11.39 -18.15 -13.03
C ARG A 17 -11.07 -16.88 -13.83
N VAL A 18 -12.08 -16.06 -14.13
CA VAL A 18 -11.90 -14.82 -14.90
C VAL A 18 -11.30 -13.73 -14.01
N PRO A 19 -10.31 -12.95 -14.49
CA PRO A 19 -9.76 -11.82 -13.73
C PRO A 19 -10.84 -10.81 -13.32
N VAL A 20 -10.66 -10.19 -12.15
CA VAL A 20 -11.67 -9.31 -11.53
C VAL A 20 -12.18 -8.24 -12.50
N LYS A 21 -11.28 -7.60 -13.26
CA LYS A 21 -11.64 -6.54 -14.21
C LYS A 21 -12.58 -7.00 -15.31
N SER A 22 -12.29 -8.13 -15.95
CA SER A 22 -13.13 -8.71 -17.01
C SER A 22 -14.45 -9.24 -16.44
N LEU A 23 -14.43 -9.69 -15.20
CA LEU A 23 -15.62 -10.16 -14.53
C LEU A 23 -16.56 -8.99 -14.13
N LEU A 24 -16.03 -7.79 -13.86
CA LEU A 24 -16.83 -6.58 -13.65
C LEU A 24 -17.64 -6.21 -14.90
N THR A 25 -17.04 -6.29 -16.09
CA THR A 25 -17.75 -6.03 -17.36
C THR A 25 -18.70 -7.16 -17.74
N SER A 26 -18.39 -8.40 -17.32
CA SER A 26 -19.23 -9.58 -17.51
C SER A 26 -20.61 -9.47 -16.85
N LYS A 27 -20.76 -8.61 -15.83
CA LYS A 27 -22.08 -8.30 -15.23
C LYS A 27 -23.06 -7.71 -16.25
N CYS A 28 -22.57 -7.05 -17.29
CA CYS A 28 -23.41 -6.44 -18.32
C CYS A 28 -23.89 -7.42 -19.40
N VAL A 29 -23.39 -8.67 -19.40
CA VAL A 29 -23.71 -9.67 -20.45
C VAL A 29 -25.13 -10.19 -20.31
N SER A 30 -25.58 -10.50 -19.08
CA SER A 30 -26.96 -10.92 -18.82
C SER A 30 -27.33 -10.72 -17.35
N LYS A 31 -28.65 -10.62 -17.07
CA LYS A 31 -29.17 -10.57 -15.69
C LYS A 31 -28.75 -11.80 -14.88
N ARG A 32 -28.65 -12.97 -15.51
CA ARG A 32 -28.22 -14.20 -14.81
C ARG A 32 -26.76 -14.11 -14.38
N TRP A 33 -25.87 -13.64 -15.27
CA TRP A 33 -24.45 -13.44 -14.96
C TRP A 33 -24.28 -12.40 -13.86
N GLN A 34 -24.99 -11.27 -13.96
CA GLN A 34 -25.01 -10.28 -12.89
C GLN A 34 -25.42 -10.87 -11.54
N GLY A 35 -26.47 -11.72 -11.53
CA GLY A 35 -26.92 -12.45 -10.35
C GLY A 35 -25.80 -13.30 -9.76
N ILE A 36 -25.23 -14.22 -10.54
CA ILE A 36 -24.14 -15.12 -10.11
C ILE A 36 -22.97 -14.32 -9.54
N ILE A 37 -22.47 -13.32 -10.26
CA ILE A 37 -21.28 -12.54 -9.85
C ILE A 37 -21.54 -11.73 -8.58
N SER A 38 -22.79 -11.39 -8.31
CA SER A 38 -23.18 -10.61 -7.12
C SER A 38 -23.39 -11.49 -5.89
N GLU A 39 -23.55 -12.81 -6.04
CA GLU A 39 -23.71 -13.75 -4.93
C GLU A 39 -22.42 -13.85 -4.08
N THR A 40 -22.58 -13.81 -2.76
CA THR A 40 -21.46 -13.91 -1.81
C THR A 40 -20.71 -15.24 -1.94
N SER A 41 -21.42 -16.34 -2.21
CA SER A 41 -20.85 -17.67 -2.46
C SER A 41 -19.87 -17.64 -3.64
N PHE A 42 -20.28 -17.02 -4.76
CA PHE A 42 -19.44 -16.85 -5.93
C PHE A 42 -18.24 -15.95 -5.63
N GLN A 43 -18.44 -14.81 -4.95
CA GLN A 43 -17.34 -13.89 -4.59
C GLN A 43 -16.28 -14.60 -3.72
N ARG A 44 -16.71 -15.47 -2.79
CA ARG A 44 -15.82 -16.30 -1.98
C ARG A 44 -15.07 -17.33 -2.83
N LEU A 45 -15.78 -18.07 -3.69
CA LEU A 45 -15.18 -19.06 -4.59
C LEU A 45 -14.13 -18.40 -5.50
N HIS A 46 -14.45 -17.23 -6.05
CA HIS A 46 -13.52 -16.43 -6.85
C HIS A 46 -12.28 -16.05 -6.03
N CYS A 47 -12.45 -15.50 -4.83
CA CYS A 47 -11.33 -15.19 -3.93
C CYS A 47 -10.47 -16.40 -3.55
N GLN A 48 -11.05 -17.60 -3.44
CA GLN A 48 -10.30 -18.85 -3.19
C GLN A 48 -9.46 -19.27 -4.39
N ARG A 49 -9.97 -19.05 -5.61
CA ARG A 49 -9.34 -19.51 -6.85
C ARG A 49 -8.34 -18.51 -7.41
N THR A 50 -8.54 -17.22 -7.17
CA THR A 50 -7.67 -16.17 -7.70
C THR A 50 -6.72 -15.65 -6.64
N LYS A 51 -5.42 -15.70 -6.94
CA LYS A 51 -4.44 -14.95 -6.16
C LYS A 51 -4.63 -13.45 -6.40
N PRO A 52 -4.62 -12.59 -5.36
CA PRO A 52 -4.61 -11.15 -5.56
C PRO A 52 -3.41 -10.75 -6.41
N VAL A 53 -3.66 -10.07 -7.52
CA VAL A 53 -2.62 -9.48 -8.38
C VAL A 53 -2.74 -7.97 -8.30
N ILE A 54 -1.60 -7.28 -8.24
CA ILE A 54 -1.58 -5.82 -8.25
C ILE A 54 -2.26 -5.34 -9.53
N SER A 55 -3.32 -4.56 -9.34
CA SER A 55 -4.07 -3.98 -10.45
C SER A 55 -3.69 -2.52 -10.72
N GLY A 56 -3.06 -1.87 -9.74
CA GLY A 56 -2.66 -0.48 -9.83
C GLY A 56 -2.24 0.10 -8.50
N PHE A 57 -2.13 1.42 -8.47
CA PHE A 57 -1.64 2.18 -7.32
C PHE A 57 -2.54 3.37 -7.06
N PHE A 58 -2.83 3.61 -5.79
CA PHE A 58 -3.42 4.86 -5.34
C PHE A 58 -2.33 5.84 -4.94
N PHE A 59 -2.50 7.08 -5.39
CA PHE A 59 -1.63 8.21 -5.15
C PHE A 59 -2.40 9.30 -4.42
N GLN A 60 -1.82 9.81 -3.34
CA GLN A 60 -2.36 10.92 -2.58
C GLN A 60 -1.22 11.86 -2.19
N ASP A 61 -1.37 13.16 -2.45
CA ASP A 61 -0.44 14.16 -1.94
C ASP A 61 -0.62 14.29 -0.42
N MET A 62 0.49 14.32 0.31
CA MET A 62 0.47 14.60 1.74
C MET A 62 0.15 16.07 2.06
N PHE A 63 0.36 16.99 1.10
CA PHE A 63 0.20 18.43 1.27
C PHE A 63 -1.03 19.01 0.54
N ASP A 64 -1.72 18.24 -0.30
CA ASP A 64 -2.94 18.69 -0.96
C ASP A 64 -4.06 18.89 0.08
N GLU A 65 -4.49 20.14 0.28
CA GLU A 65 -5.59 20.46 1.19
C GLU A 65 -6.92 19.85 0.73
N MET A 66 -7.10 19.67 -0.58
CA MET A 66 -8.29 19.03 -1.18
C MET A 66 -8.22 17.49 -1.09
N GLN A 67 -7.05 16.94 -0.72
CA GLN A 67 -6.83 15.52 -0.46
C GLN A 67 -7.26 14.59 -1.60
N HIS A 68 -7.06 15.01 -2.84
CA HIS A 68 -7.44 14.21 -4.00
C HIS A 68 -6.68 12.88 -4.03
N VAL A 69 -7.39 11.83 -4.39
CA VAL A 69 -6.82 10.50 -4.60
C VAL A 69 -6.91 10.17 -6.08
N LYS A 70 -5.77 9.81 -6.66
CA LYS A 70 -5.70 9.31 -8.03
C LYS A 70 -5.37 7.83 -8.04
N TYR A 71 -6.02 7.07 -8.90
CA TYR A 71 -5.70 5.68 -9.15
C TYR A 71 -5.08 5.53 -10.53
N VAL A 72 -3.94 4.84 -10.58
CA VAL A 72 -3.26 4.49 -11.83
C VAL A 72 -3.33 2.98 -12.01
N SER A 73 -4.03 2.55 -13.07
CA SER A 73 -4.17 1.14 -13.43
C SER A 73 -2.92 0.62 -14.15
N ILE A 74 -2.43 -0.56 -13.77
CA ILE A 74 -1.37 -1.28 -14.49
C ILE A 74 -1.88 -2.52 -15.25
N CYS A 75 -3.17 -2.82 -15.18
CA CYS A 75 -3.76 -3.97 -15.89
C CYS A 75 -3.84 -3.83 -17.42
N ASN A 76 -3.55 -2.65 -17.96
CA ASN A 76 -3.65 -2.36 -19.39
C ASN A 76 -2.28 -1.90 -19.91
N ASP A 77 -2.05 -2.09 -21.21
CA ASP A 77 -0.87 -1.53 -21.87
C ASP A 77 -0.86 0.00 -21.78
N GLN A 78 -2.06 0.61 -21.78
CA GLN A 78 -2.28 2.03 -21.56
C GLN A 78 -2.54 2.37 -20.09
N VAL A 79 -1.88 3.42 -19.63
CA VAL A 79 -2.01 3.97 -18.30
C VAL A 79 -3.28 4.81 -18.25
N THR A 80 -4.19 4.48 -17.34
CA THR A 80 -5.43 5.25 -17.12
C THR A 80 -5.45 5.80 -15.71
N VAL A 81 -5.71 7.10 -15.59
CA VAL A 81 -5.87 7.79 -14.30
C VAL A 81 -7.33 7.97 -13.99
N GLN A 82 -7.73 7.61 -12.78
CA GLN A 82 -9.08 7.83 -12.28
C GLN A 82 -9.05 8.68 -11.01
N ASN A 83 -9.75 9.82 -11.04
CA ASN A 83 -9.74 10.82 -9.96
C ASN A 83 -10.93 10.67 -8.99
N THR A 84 -11.96 9.91 -9.38
CA THR A 84 -13.26 9.86 -8.68
C THR A 84 -13.51 8.52 -8.00
N ILE A 85 -12.50 7.64 -7.92
CA ILE A 85 -12.67 6.30 -7.34
C ILE A 85 -13.17 6.37 -5.90
N LEU A 86 -12.66 7.30 -5.08
CA LEU A 86 -12.97 7.38 -3.65
C LEU A 86 -13.82 8.62 -3.28
N ASN A 87 -14.43 9.30 -4.25
CA ASN A 87 -15.21 10.52 -4.00
C ASN A 87 -16.54 10.29 -3.25
N PHE A 88 -16.93 9.03 -3.04
CA PHE A 88 -18.11 8.66 -2.28
C PHE A 88 -17.89 8.71 -0.75
N ILE A 89 -16.65 8.94 -0.31
CA ILE A 89 -16.32 9.10 1.11
C ILE A 89 -16.55 10.58 1.48
N PRO A 90 -17.45 10.88 2.44
CA PRO A 90 -17.95 12.26 2.66
C PRO A 90 -16.98 13.19 3.40
N HIS A 91 -15.83 12.69 3.85
CA HIS A 91 -14.92 13.42 4.74
C HIS A 91 -13.50 13.40 4.19
N ASN A 92 -12.70 14.43 4.50
CA ASN A 92 -11.27 14.41 4.21
C ASN A 92 -10.59 13.22 4.92
N PHE A 93 -9.89 12.40 4.16
CA PHE A 93 -9.27 11.19 4.64
C PHE A 93 -7.84 11.04 4.12
N ARG A 94 -7.04 10.26 4.83
CA ARG A 94 -5.71 9.81 4.41
C ARG A 94 -5.71 8.32 4.20
N LEU A 95 -5.10 7.88 3.11
CA LEU A 95 -4.88 6.46 2.83
C LEU A 95 -3.93 5.84 3.86
N ILE A 96 -4.23 4.64 4.33
CA ILE A 96 -3.39 3.91 5.29
C ILE A 96 -2.80 2.66 4.65
N ALA A 97 -3.67 1.77 4.16
CA ALA A 97 -3.29 0.48 3.60
C ALA A 97 -4.40 -0.07 2.70
N SER A 98 -4.06 -1.06 1.88
CA SER A 98 -5.03 -1.88 1.17
C SER A 98 -4.84 -3.34 1.60
N SER A 99 -5.91 -4.12 1.55
CA SER A 99 -5.86 -5.56 1.80
C SER A 99 -7.03 -6.22 1.09
N ASN A 100 -6.74 -7.18 0.20
CA ASN A 100 -7.73 -7.98 -0.52
C ASN A 100 -8.90 -7.18 -1.13
N GLY A 101 -8.59 -6.08 -1.81
CA GLY A 101 -9.56 -5.20 -2.49
C GLY A 101 -10.29 -4.20 -1.59
N LEU A 102 -10.07 -4.22 -0.28
CA LEU A 102 -10.52 -3.15 0.61
C LEU A 102 -9.40 -2.15 0.87
N ILE A 103 -9.79 -0.90 1.09
CA ILE A 103 -8.89 0.20 1.44
C ILE A 103 -9.24 0.67 2.85
N CYS A 104 -8.22 0.83 3.68
CA CYS A 104 -8.33 1.48 4.97
C CYS A 104 -7.86 2.94 4.85
N CYS A 105 -8.72 3.84 5.30
CA CYS A 105 -8.45 5.27 5.40
C CYS A 105 -8.67 5.74 6.83
N ARG A 106 -8.12 6.90 7.19
CA ARG A 106 -8.48 7.59 8.44
C ARG A 106 -8.84 9.04 8.16
N ASN A 107 -9.71 9.63 8.96
CA ASN A 107 -9.90 11.07 8.91
C ASN A 107 -8.65 11.81 9.41
N PHE A 108 -8.53 13.07 9.03
CA PHE A 108 -7.47 13.96 9.49
C PHE A 108 -8.03 15.03 10.44
N GLY A 109 -7.24 15.44 11.44
CA GLY A 109 -7.58 16.55 12.35
C GLY A 109 -7.48 16.24 13.84
N ILE A 110 -7.73 17.28 14.65
CA ILE A 110 -7.56 17.28 16.12
C ILE A 110 -8.77 16.64 16.84
N GLY A 111 -9.90 16.51 16.16
CA GLY A 111 -11.17 16.02 16.71
C GLY A 111 -11.27 14.49 16.85
N ALA A 112 -12.53 14.01 16.90
CA ALA A 112 -12.84 12.59 16.96
C ALA A 112 -12.20 11.84 15.80
N GLN A 113 -11.57 10.71 16.11
CA GLN A 113 -10.89 9.88 15.12
C GLN A 113 -11.89 8.89 14.52
N PHE A 114 -11.84 8.73 13.20
CA PHE A 114 -12.62 7.78 12.44
C PHE A 114 -11.70 7.02 11.49
N VAL A 115 -11.96 5.72 11.39
CA VAL A 115 -11.37 4.85 10.38
C VAL A 115 -12.46 4.50 9.38
N PHE A 116 -12.14 4.58 8.09
CA PHE A 116 -13.03 4.19 7.01
C PHE A 116 -12.48 2.94 6.34
N ILE A 117 -13.33 1.92 6.19
CA ILE A 117 -13.04 0.74 5.38
C ILE A 117 -13.88 0.82 4.12
N CYS A 118 -13.23 0.88 2.97
CA CYS A 118 -13.87 1.20 1.70
C CYS A 118 -13.70 0.04 0.72
N ASN A 119 -14.77 -0.28 0.00
CA ASN A 119 -14.73 -1.11 -1.21
C ASN A 119 -14.87 -0.20 -2.43
N PRO A 120 -13.77 0.11 -3.14
CA PRO A 120 -13.82 1.01 -4.30
C PRO A 120 -14.69 0.48 -5.44
N LEU A 121 -14.78 -0.84 -5.62
CA LEU A 121 -15.54 -1.46 -6.71
C LEU A 121 -17.05 -1.40 -6.47
N LYS A 122 -17.47 -1.50 -5.21
CA LYS A 122 -18.88 -1.38 -4.83
C LYS A 122 -19.29 0.06 -4.50
N ARG A 123 -18.33 0.99 -4.39
CA ARG A 123 -18.54 2.37 -3.92
C ARG A 123 -19.23 2.42 -2.56
N GLU A 124 -18.85 1.49 -1.69
CA GLU A 124 -19.38 1.34 -0.33
C GLU A 124 -18.27 1.65 0.68
N PHE A 125 -18.64 2.23 1.82
CA PHE A 125 -17.73 2.40 2.95
C PHE A 125 -18.41 2.11 4.29
N LEU A 126 -17.59 1.70 5.25
CA LEU A 126 -17.94 1.56 6.64
C LEU A 126 -17.14 2.58 7.45
N GLN A 127 -17.83 3.36 8.28
CA GLN A 127 -17.21 4.31 9.20
C GLN A 127 -17.15 3.73 10.62
N ILE A 128 -15.95 3.71 11.20
CA ILE A 128 -15.67 3.16 12.52
C ILE A 128 -15.13 4.28 13.40
N LYS A 129 -15.75 4.51 14.56
CA LYS A 129 -15.20 5.41 15.58
C LYS A 129 -13.88 4.84 16.09
N GLY A 130 -12.86 5.68 16.19
CA GLY A 130 -11.55 5.30 16.74
C GLY A 130 -11.63 4.86 18.21
N PRO A 131 -10.57 4.26 18.74
CA PRO A 131 -10.52 3.79 20.12
C PRO A 131 -10.74 4.94 21.12
N LYS A 132 -11.54 4.67 22.17
CA LYS A 132 -11.86 5.66 23.21
C LYS A 132 -10.58 6.16 23.89
N GLY A 133 -10.51 7.46 24.16
CA GLY A 133 -9.37 8.09 24.86
C GLY A 133 -8.12 8.34 24.01
N ILE A 134 -8.17 8.02 22.70
CA ILE A 134 -7.12 8.35 21.73
C ILE A 134 -7.61 9.47 20.83
N ASN A 135 -6.97 10.63 20.92
CA ASN A 135 -7.16 11.71 19.96
C ASN A 135 -6.11 11.62 18.82
N GLY A 136 -6.29 12.42 17.76
CA GLY A 136 -5.40 12.41 16.60
C GLY A 136 -3.93 12.68 16.93
N ARG A 137 -3.65 13.41 18.03
CA ARG A 137 -2.28 13.67 18.50
C ARG A 137 -1.60 12.45 19.12
N ARG A 138 -2.34 11.44 19.57
CA ARG A 138 -1.78 10.21 20.17
C ARG A 138 -1.66 9.07 19.18
N LEU A 139 -2.48 9.06 18.14
CA LEU A 139 -2.41 8.06 17.07
C LEU A 139 -1.09 8.22 16.31
N ARG A 140 -0.31 7.14 16.25
CA ARG A 140 1.02 7.11 15.62
C ARG A 140 1.08 6.15 14.45
N GLY A 141 0.45 4.99 14.57
CA GLY A 141 0.37 4.00 13.50
C GLY A 141 -1.02 3.41 13.36
N LEU A 142 -1.37 3.03 12.14
CA LEU A 142 -2.50 2.16 11.84
C LEU A 142 -2.04 1.05 10.89
N GLY A 143 -2.47 -0.18 11.18
CA GLY A 143 -2.35 -1.33 10.30
C GLY A 143 -3.74 -1.89 10.01
N PHE A 144 -3.94 -2.41 8.81
CA PHE A 144 -5.20 -3.00 8.39
C PHE A 144 -4.95 -4.33 7.69
N VAL A 145 -5.74 -5.34 8.05
CA VAL A 145 -5.80 -6.61 7.34
C VAL A 145 -7.25 -6.99 7.12
N PHE A 146 -7.55 -7.46 5.92
CA PHE A 146 -8.84 -8.04 5.58
C PHE A 146 -8.64 -9.47 5.10
N ASP A 147 -9.31 -10.40 5.78
CA ASP A 147 -9.40 -11.79 5.38
C ASP A 147 -10.80 -12.05 4.78
N PRO A 148 -10.91 -12.13 3.44
CA PRO A 148 -12.18 -12.37 2.78
C PRO A 148 -12.65 -13.83 2.90
N LEU A 149 -11.76 -14.76 3.24
CA LEU A 149 -12.03 -16.20 3.26
C LEU A 149 -12.27 -16.73 4.67
N CYS A 150 -11.56 -16.17 5.65
CA CYS A 150 -11.69 -16.42 7.08
C CYS A 150 -11.92 -17.89 7.39
N TYR A 151 -10.85 -18.64 7.70
CA TYR A 151 -10.92 -20.08 8.02
C TYR A 151 -11.68 -20.41 9.33
N SER A 152 -12.40 -19.44 9.92
CA SER A 152 -13.26 -19.69 11.07
C SER A 152 -14.53 -20.44 10.69
N LEU A 153 -15.14 -21.09 11.69
CA LEU A 153 -16.32 -21.95 11.57
C LEU A 153 -17.52 -21.29 10.86
N ASP A 154 -17.68 -19.97 10.97
CA ASP A 154 -18.76 -19.21 10.33
C ASP A 154 -18.45 -18.78 8.89
N GLY A 155 -17.19 -18.88 8.45
CA GLY A 155 -16.73 -18.52 7.11
C GLY A 155 -17.03 -17.06 6.73
N THR A 156 -17.26 -16.19 7.70
CA THR A 156 -17.63 -14.80 7.45
C THR A 156 -16.38 -13.97 7.16
N PRO A 157 -16.37 -13.15 6.09
CA PRO A 157 -15.31 -12.20 5.82
C PRO A 157 -15.04 -11.36 7.06
N SER A 158 -13.79 -11.13 7.43
CA SER A 158 -13.49 -10.32 8.61
C SER A 158 -12.24 -9.50 8.43
N PHE A 159 -12.22 -8.33 9.05
CA PHE A 159 -11.04 -7.48 9.06
C PHE A 159 -10.67 -7.12 10.49
N LYS A 160 -9.38 -6.83 10.65
CA LYS A 160 -8.83 -6.31 11.90
C LYS A 160 -8.05 -5.04 11.60
N ILE A 161 -8.11 -4.09 12.55
CA ILE A 161 -7.34 -2.85 12.50
C ILE A 161 -6.50 -2.80 13.76
N VAL A 162 -5.22 -2.52 13.63
CA VAL A 162 -4.33 -2.29 14.78
C VAL A 162 -3.93 -0.83 14.81
N SER A 163 -4.27 -0.15 15.89
CA SER A 163 -3.91 1.22 16.18
C SER A 163 -2.78 1.26 17.18
N VAL A 164 -1.68 1.91 16.80
CA VAL A 164 -0.54 2.18 17.67
C VAL A 164 -0.66 3.61 18.18
N SER A 165 -0.73 3.77 19.50
CA SER A 165 -0.83 5.07 20.15
C SER A 165 0.33 5.31 21.09
N LYS A 166 0.89 6.54 21.08
CA LYS A 166 1.91 6.97 22.04
C LYS A 166 1.23 7.61 23.26
N LYS A 167 1.52 7.08 24.44
CA LYS A 167 1.19 7.69 25.75
C LYS A 167 2.25 8.75 26.08
N LYS A 168 2.30 9.26 27.32
CA LYS A 168 3.37 10.17 27.75
C LYS A 168 4.73 9.45 27.71
N GLY A 169 5.79 10.16 27.30
CA GLY A 169 7.15 9.60 27.19
C GLY A 169 7.30 8.61 26.04
N PHE A 170 7.98 7.50 26.30
CA PHE A 170 8.38 6.46 25.34
C PHE A 170 7.46 5.24 25.34
N VAL A 171 6.21 5.41 25.76
CA VAL A 171 5.29 4.30 25.98
C VAL A 171 4.29 4.18 24.83
N PHE A 172 4.28 3.02 24.19
CA PHE A 172 3.32 2.66 23.15
C PHE A 172 2.29 1.66 23.68
N SER A 173 1.06 1.81 23.19
CA SER A 173 -0.03 0.86 23.42
C SER A 173 -0.77 0.54 22.14
N PHE A 174 -1.25 -0.69 22.06
CA PHE A 174 -1.91 -1.23 20.88
C PHE A 174 -3.40 -1.39 21.12
N HIS A 175 -4.23 -0.94 20.18
CA HIS A 175 -5.67 -1.16 20.20
C HIS A 175 -6.07 -1.95 18.97
N ILE A 176 -6.85 -3.00 19.15
CA ILE A 176 -7.24 -3.92 18.08
C ILE A 176 -8.74 -3.81 17.89
N TYR A 177 -9.15 -3.39 16.69
CA TYR A 177 -10.53 -3.53 16.26
C TYR A 177 -10.72 -4.88 15.58
N SER A 178 -11.81 -5.58 15.90
CA SER A 178 -12.23 -6.78 15.19
C SER A 178 -13.64 -6.59 14.64
N SER A 179 -13.80 -6.77 13.34
CA SER A 179 -15.09 -6.61 12.69
C SER A 179 -16.15 -7.63 13.14
N LYS A 180 -15.71 -8.77 13.70
CA LYS A 180 -16.61 -9.82 14.21
C LYS A 180 -17.35 -9.39 15.47
N VAL A 181 -16.66 -8.73 16.39
CA VAL A 181 -17.24 -8.20 17.64
C VAL A 181 -17.63 -6.73 17.51
N ARG A 182 -17.22 -6.07 16.42
CA ARG A 182 -17.47 -4.65 16.11
C ARG A 182 -16.97 -3.68 17.19
N GLU A 183 -15.90 -4.06 17.89
CA GLU A 183 -15.36 -3.32 19.03
C GLU A 183 -13.83 -3.18 18.99
N TRP A 184 -13.35 -2.10 19.59
CA TRP A 184 -11.95 -1.90 19.91
C TRP A 184 -11.62 -2.54 21.26
N ARG A 185 -10.54 -3.30 21.31
CA ARG A 185 -9.96 -3.83 22.55
C ARG A 185 -8.56 -3.26 22.74
N LEU A 186 -8.25 -2.84 23.97
CA LEU A 186 -6.89 -2.47 24.36
C LEU A 186 -6.09 -3.76 24.54
N SER A 187 -4.93 -3.86 23.90
CA SER A 187 -3.97 -4.93 24.19
C SER A 187 -3.34 -4.68 25.55
N GLU A 188 -3.10 -5.75 26.32
CA GLU A 188 -2.31 -5.69 27.56
C GLU A 188 -0.84 -5.34 27.29
N GLU A 189 -0.40 -5.47 26.03
CA GLU A 189 0.94 -5.13 25.62
C GLU A 189 1.21 -3.63 25.70
N ILE A 190 2.24 -3.32 26.48
CA ILE A 190 2.82 -1.98 26.59
C ILE A 190 4.28 -2.10 26.18
N TYR A 191 4.66 -1.24 25.24
CA TYR A 191 6.04 -1.22 24.73
C TYR A 191 6.73 0.07 25.12
N TYR A 192 8.00 -0.03 25.53
CA TYR A 192 8.81 1.07 26.02
C TYR A 192 9.99 1.30 25.08
N ASP A 193 9.95 2.36 24.28
CA ASP A 193 11.01 2.66 23.32
C ASP A 193 10.96 4.12 22.84
N ASP A 194 12.12 4.69 22.56
CA ASP A 194 12.25 6.01 21.92
C ASP A 194 12.14 5.92 20.39
N CYS A 195 11.23 5.07 19.95
CA CYS A 195 10.87 5.02 18.54
C CYS A 195 10.00 6.24 18.20
N ASP A 196 10.27 6.85 17.04
CA ASP A 196 9.35 7.80 16.44
C ASP A 196 8.56 7.11 15.32
N LEU A 197 7.23 7.17 15.35
CA LEU A 197 6.38 6.63 14.28
C LEU A 197 5.87 7.75 13.35
N SER A 198 6.48 8.94 13.41
CA SER A 198 6.12 10.11 12.61
C SER A 198 6.24 9.91 11.09
N LEU A 199 7.01 8.91 10.63
CA LEU A 199 7.22 8.57 9.21
C LEU A 199 6.02 7.91 8.52
N GLY A 200 4.81 8.37 8.83
CA GLY A 200 3.61 8.06 8.07
C GLY A 200 2.74 6.94 8.62
N GLY A 201 3.17 6.26 9.70
CA GLY A 201 2.32 5.39 10.52
C GLY A 201 1.60 4.26 9.77
N ARG A 202 2.14 3.80 8.64
CA ARG A 202 1.53 2.75 7.81
C ARG A 202 2.03 1.39 8.26
N GLY A 203 1.11 0.56 8.73
CA GLY A 203 1.39 -0.82 9.11
C GLY A 203 1.20 -1.75 7.94
N ILE A 204 2.21 -2.58 7.66
CA ILE A 204 2.12 -3.67 6.69
C ILE A 204 1.83 -4.95 7.45
N PHE A 205 0.82 -5.69 7.01
CA PHE A 205 0.49 -7.00 7.57
C PHE A 205 1.04 -8.10 6.69
N THR A 206 1.85 -8.99 7.27
CA THR A 206 2.34 -10.18 6.58
C THR A 206 2.80 -11.22 7.58
N GLY A 207 2.62 -12.51 7.27
CA GLY A 207 2.98 -13.61 8.18
C GLY A 207 2.35 -13.54 9.58
N GLY A 208 1.14 -12.98 9.73
CA GLY A 208 0.47 -12.85 11.03
C GLY A 208 0.90 -11.63 11.86
N VAL A 209 1.85 -10.83 11.37
CA VAL A 209 2.49 -9.75 12.12
C VAL A 209 2.27 -8.42 11.38
N PHE A 210 2.00 -7.36 12.14
CA PHE A 210 2.04 -6.00 11.63
C PHE A 210 3.42 -5.38 11.85
N TYR A 211 3.93 -4.71 10.81
CA TYR A 211 5.22 -4.04 10.83
C TYR A 211 5.06 -2.55 10.53
N TRP A 212 5.66 -1.69 11.35
CA TRP A 212 5.74 -0.25 11.14
C TRP A 212 7.19 0.21 11.13
N LEU A 213 7.53 0.96 10.08
CA LEU A 213 8.80 1.65 10.02
C LEU A 213 8.82 2.79 11.05
N THR A 214 9.88 2.85 11.87
CA THR A 214 10.09 3.92 12.85
C THR A 214 11.03 4.99 12.30
N GLY A 215 11.26 6.08 13.03
CA GLY A 215 12.20 7.16 12.76
C GLY A 215 13.65 6.77 13.06
N GLY A 216 13.85 5.75 13.89
CA GLY A 216 15.18 5.21 14.23
C GLY A 216 15.60 4.05 13.33
N ASN A 217 16.55 3.25 13.83
CA ASN A 217 17.14 2.11 13.13
C ASN A 217 16.39 0.80 13.37
N VAL A 218 15.10 0.86 13.67
CA VAL A 218 14.30 -0.32 14.01
C VAL A 218 12.94 -0.32 13.31
N VAL A 219 12.36 -1.50 13.16
CA VAL A 219 10.99 -1.75 12.74
C VAL A 219 10.21 -2.26 13.94
N MET A 220 9.08 -1.62 14.24
CA MET A 220 8.16 -2.09 15.26
C MET A 220 7.29 -3.21 14.68
N ALA A 221 7.31 -4.37 15.32
CA ALA A 221 6.50 -5.54 14.98
C ALA A 221 5.45 -5.80 16.07
N PHE A 222 4.23 -6.15 15.66
CA PHE A 222 3.15 -6.59 16.55
C PHE A 222 2.55 -7.89 16.03
N ASP A 223 2.75 -8.98 16.76
CA ASP A 223 2.18 -10.29 16.49
C ASP A 223 0.69 -10.27 16.88
N LEU A 224 -0.19 -10.41 15.88
CA LEU A 224 -1.62 -10.23 16.06
C LEU A 224 -2.26 -11.39 16.85
N GLU A 225 -1.68 -12.58 16.78
CA GLU A 225 -2.20 -13.77 17.47
C GLU A 225 -1.70 -13.84 18.91
N LYS A 226 -0.41 -13.61 19.11
CA LYS A 226 0.20 -13.61 20.46
C LYS A 226 -0.11 -12.33 21.23
N GLY A 227 -0.52 -11.27 20.54
CA GLY A 227 -0.75 -9.95 21.13
C GLY A 227 0.54 -9.32 21.69
N LYS A 228 1.70 -9.68 21.15
CA LYS A 228 3.03 -9.25 21.64
C LYS A 228 3.74 -8.35 20.65
N SER A 229 4.51 -7.41 21.17
CA SER A 229 5.29 -6.47 20.38
C SER A 229 6.79 -6.69 20.52
N LYS A 230 7.55 -6.25 19.52
CA LYS A 230 9.02 -6.15 19.59
C LYS A 230 9.54 -5.16 18.57
N CYS A 231 10.75 -4.66 18.77
CA CYS A 231 11.51 -3.99 17.71
C CYS A 231 12.49 -4.97 17.05
N ILE A 232 12.71 -4.75 15.78
CA ILE A 232 13.65 -5.51 14.95
C ILE A 232 14.61 -4.50 14.37
N ASP A 233 15.90 -4.64 14.64
CA ASP A 233 16.93 -3.77 14.07
C ASP A 233 16.89 -3.82 12.55
N LEU A 234 17.05 -2.67 11.89
CA LEU A 234 17.17 -2.60 10.44
C LEU A 234 18.46 -3.32 9.99
N PRO A 235 18.48 -3.88 8.77
CA PRO A 235 19.66 -4.59 8.27
C PRO A 235 20.87 -3.68 8.08
N VAL A 236 20.62 -2.37 7.95
CA VAL A 236 21.63 -1.32 7.86
C VAL A 236 21.16 -0.11 8.67
N PRO A 237 22.07 0.60 9.38
CA PRO A 237 21.74 1.86 10.00
C PRO A 237 21.24 2.87 8.97
N ARG A 238 20.34 3.75 9.38
CA ARG A 238 19.92 4.86 8.54
C ARG A 238 21.06 5.84 8.37
N ILE A 239 21.29 6.19 7.11
CA ILE A 239 22.12 7.34 6.75
C ILE A 239 21.25 8.57 6.95
N GLN A 240 21.71 9.52 7.76
CA GLN A 240 20.95 10.75 7.95
C GLN A 240 20.92 11.54 6.64
N ARG A 241 19.83 12.27 6.36
CA ARG A 241 19.67 13.02 5.09
C ARG A 241 20.79 14.04 4.82
N ASN A 242 21.44 14.54 5.86
CA ASN A 242 22.60 15.44 5.79
C ASN A 242 23.92 14.70 5.48
N GLU A 243 24.00 13.39 5.70
CA GLU A 243 25.18 12.55 5.44
C GLU A 243 25.14 11.90 4.04
N GLY A 244 23.97 11.84 3.40
CA GLY A 244 23.80 11.31 2.06
C GLY A 244 22.34 11.05 1.70
N LEU A 245 22.08 10.73 0.42
CA LEU A 245 20.74 10.32 -0.03
C LEU A 245 20.46 8.89 0.42
N CYS A 246 19.35 8.70 1.14
CA CYS A 246 18.92 7.40 1.65
C CYS A 246 17.40 7.39 1.73
N GLU A 247 16.76 6.87 0.69
CA GLU A 247 15.30 6.78 0.61
C GLU A 247 14.87 5.32 0.68
N MET A 248 13.78 5.08 1.39
CA MET A 248 13.41 3.73 1.80
C MET A 248 11.90 3.53 1.80
N CYS A 249 11.51 2.28 1.54
CA CYS A 249 10.15 1.85 1.76
C CYS A 249 10.11 0.47 2.37
N ILE A 250 8.92 0.11 2.83
CA ILE A 250 8.60 -1.21 3.31
C ILE A 250 7.51 -1.79 2.42
N GLY A 251 7.47 -3.11 2.34
CA GLY A 251 6.49 -3.82 1.53
C GLY A 251 6.32 -5.26 1.98
N GLU A 252 5.55 -6.01 1.22
CA GLU A 252 5.38 -7.44 1.44
C GLU A 252 5.39 -8.18 0.10
N SER A 253 5.89 -9.41 0.13
CA SER A 253 5.85 -10.33 -1.00
C SER A 253 5.83 -11.75 -0.45
N GLU A 254 4.93 -12.59 -0.96
CA GLU A 254 4.87 -14.02 -0.61
C GLU A 254 4.80 -14.29 0.91
N GLY A 255 4.08 -13.46 1.66
CA GLY A 255 3.94 -13.63 3.11
C GLY A 255 5.18 -13.24 3.93
N CYS A 256 6.18 -12.62 3.30
CA CYS A 256 7.37 -12.08 3.96
C CYS A 256 7.34 -10.54 3.99
N PHE A 257 7.96 -9.96 5.01
CA PHE A 257 8.15 -8.52 5.14
C PHE A 257 9.43 -8.08 4.44
N TYR A 258 9.37 -6.97 3.69
CA TYR A 258 10.52 -6.47 2.94
C TYR A 258 10.89 -5.05 3.35
N TYR A 259 12.19 -4.79 3.39
CA TYR A 259 12.79 -3.46 3.54
C TYR A 259 13.60 -3.16 2.28
N ILE A 260 13.35 -1.99 1.69
CA ILE A 260 13.96 -1.54 0.45
C ILE A 260 14.68 -0.24 0.74
N LEU A 261 15.93 -0.16 0.29
CA LEU A 261 16.77 1.01 0.41
C LEU A 261 17.32 1.38 -0.97
N ILE A 262 17.19 2.65 -1.33
CA ILE A 262 17.92 3.26 -2.44
C ILE A 262 18.91 4.27 -1.85
N THR A 263 20.19 4.05 -2.15
CA THR A 263 21.28 4.99 -1.87
C THR A 263 21.59 5.81 -3.12
N ASP A 264 22.65 6.61 -3.08
CA ASP A 264 23.12 7.33 -4.26
C ASP A 264 23.89 6.45 -5.27
N ALA A 265 24.14 5.19 -4.93
CA ALA A 265 24.94 4.23 -5.69
C ALA A 265 24.18 2.94 -6.03
N ASP A 266 23.36 2.42 -5.12
CA ASP A 266 22.72 1.10 -5.25
C ASP A 266 21.29 1.03 -4.70
N LEU A 267 20.58 -0.01 -5.16
CA LEU A 267 19.30 -0.47 -4.66
C LEU A 267 19.53 -1.80 -3.91
N ARG A 268 19.10 -1.86 -2.65
CA ARG A 268 19.18 -3.06 -1.82
C ARG A 268 17.81 -3.45 -1.29
N VAL A 269 17.56 -4.75 -1.29
CA VAL A 269 16.26 -5.33 -0.91
C VAL A 269 16.51 -6.46 0.07
N TRP A 270 15.93 -6.36 1.26
CA TRP A 270 16.01 -7.40 2.28
C TRP A 270 14.62 -7.97 2.56
N ALA A 271 14.57 -9.29 2.71
CA ALA A 271 13.41 -10.02 3.23
C ALA A 271 13.65 -10.39 4.68
N LEU A 272 12.66 -10.19 5.54
CA LEU A 272 12.67 -10.68 6.91
C LEU A 272 12.16 -12.12 6.95
N ASN A 273 12.96 -13.04 7.47
CA ASN A 273 12.55 -14.43 7.61
C ASN A 273 11.70 -14.65 8.87
N SER A 274 11.20 -15.89 9.05
CA SER A 274 10.37 -16.29 10.21
C SER A 274 11.07 -16.16 11.56
N GLU A 275 12.41 -16.18 11.58
CA GLU A 275 13.22 -15.99 12.79
C GLU A 275 13.55 -14.51 13.03
N HIS A 276 12.97 -13.60 12.25
CA HIS A 276 13.22 -12.15 12.30
C HIS A 276 14.67 -11.75 12.00
N ARG A 277 15.33 -12.52 11.13
CA ARG A 277 16.64 -12.20 10.57
C ARG A 277 16.48 -11.69 9.14
N TRP A 278 17.23 -10.64 8.81
CA TRP A 278 17.24 -10.06 7.47
C TRP A 278 18.07 -10.90 6.51
N LEU A 279 17.49 -11.18 5.35
CA LEU A 279 18.14 -11.85 4.23
C LEU A 279 18.21 -10.88 3.06
N LEU A 280 19.43 -10.55 2.62
CA LEU A 280 19.63 -9.72 1.43
C LEU A 280 19.20 -10.53 0.19
N LYS A 281 18.20 -10.04 -0.54
CA LYS A 281 17.64 -10.66 -1.74
C LYS A 281 18.22 -10.07 -3.01
N HIS A 282 18.30 -8.75 -3.07
CA HIS A 282 18.87 -8.04 -4.22
C HIS A 282 19.84 -6.96 -3.74
N SER A 283 20.90 -6.77 -4.51
CA SER A 283 21.85 -5.67 -4.40
C SER A 283 22.27 -5.29 -5.81
N ILE A 284 21.73 -4.19 -6.32
CA ILE A 284 21.85 -3.80 -7.72
C ILE A 284 22.39 -2.38 -7.80
N SER A 285 23.49 -2.18 -8.52
CA SER A 285 24.02 -0.84 -8.78
C SER A 285 23.04 -0.03 -9.63
N LEU A 286 22.80 1.24 -9.29
CA LEU A 286 21.98 2.15 -10.10
C LEU A 286 22.55 2.31 -11.52
N THR A 287 23.88 2.22 -11.67
CA THR A 287 24.54 2.20 -12.98
C THR A 287 24.10 0.98 -13.79
N ALA A 288 24.08 -0.20 -13.19
CA ALA A 288 23.63 -1.42 -13.87
C ALA A 288 22.14 -1.33 -14.25
N ILE A 289 21.30 -0.70 -13.42
CA ILE A 289 19.89 -0.46 -13.75
C ILE A 289 19.77 0.42 -15.00
N GLN A 290 20.50 1.54 -15.08
CA GLN A 290 20.44 2.42 -16.25
C GLN A 290 21.08 1.80 -17.51
N GLU A 291 22.11 0.96 -17.36
CA GLU A 291 22.68 0.21 -18.50
C GLU A 291 21.67 -0.78 -19.10
N GLN A 292 20.90 -1.46 -18.25
CA GLN A 292 19.83 -2.37 -18.69
C GLN A 292 18.59 -1.61 -19.18
N HIS A 293 18.31 -0.45 -18.60
CA HIS A 293 17.13 0.37 -18.88
C HIS A 293 17.57 1.81 -19.21
N PRO A 294 17.97 2.11 -20.46
CA PRO A 294 18.54 3.41 -20.83
C PRO A 294 17.63 4.62 -20.56
N ASN A 295 16.32 4.40 -20.46
CA ASN A 295 15.35 5.45 -20.13
C ASN A 295 15.29 5.78 -18.64
N PHE A 296 15.90 4.96 -17.77
CA PHE A 296 16.02 5.22 -16.34
C PHE A 296 17.20 6.17 -16.07
N LEU A 297 16.98 7.46 -16.33
CA LEU A 297 17.99 8.53 -16.32
C LEU A 297 18.37 8.96 -14.89
N TYR A 298 18.89 8.04 -14.08
CA TYR A 298 19.24 8.32 -12.69
C TYR A 298 20.43 9.28 -12.60
N LYS A 299 21.43 9.19 -13.50
CA LYS A 299 22.60 10.09 -13.50
C LYS A 299 22.18 11.55 -13.69
N GLU A 300 21.26 11.79 -14.61
CA GLU A 300 20.65 13.09 -14.90
C GLU A 300 19.85 13.60 -13.70
N GLY A 301 19.09 12.71 -13.05
CA GLY A 301 18.42 13.02 -11.78
C GLY A 301 19.40 13.40 -10.66
N LYS A 302 20.52 12.66 -10.53
CA LYS A 302 21.58 12.94 -9.56
C LYS A 302 22.21 14.30 -9.80
N ILE A 303 22.49 14.67 -11.05
CA ILE A 303 23.00 16.00 -11.41
C ILE A 303 21.97 17.09 -11.09
N ALA A 304 20.69 16.86 -11.40
CA ALA A 304 19.62 17.81 -11.13
C ALA A 304 19.38 18.06 -9.64
N SER A 305 19.73 17.11 -8.76
CA SER A 305 19.50 17.18 -7.32
C SER A 305 20.30 18.26 -6.59
N GLY A 306 21.42 18.70 -7.16
CA GLY A 306 22.26 19.75 -6.58
C GLY A 306 21.75 21.17 -6.80
N ILE A 307 20.55 21.35 -7.38
CA ILE A 307 20.09 22.67 -7.84
C ILE A 307 18.93 23.16 -6.99
N VAL A 308 19.17 24.27 -6.31
CA VAL A 308 18.20 25.00 -5.50
C VAL A 308 17.20 25.68 -6.42
N VAL A 309 15.93 25.27 -6.35
CA VAL A 309 14.83 25.96 -7.04
C VAL A 309 14.04 26.72 -5.98
N GLY A 310 14.06 28.06 -6.04
CA GLY A 310 13.23 28.91 -5.18
C GLY A 310 13.53 28.85 -3.67
N GLY A 311 14.77 28.53 -3.28
CA GLY A 311 15.17 28.50 -1.86
C GLY A 311 14.72 27.28 -1.06
N LEU A 312 14.03 26.32 -1.68
CA LEU A 312 13.65 25.05 -1.07
C LEU A 312 14.54 23.92 -1.62
N ILE A 313 15.24 23.21 -0.74
CA ILE A 313 15.88 21.94 -1.07
C ILE A 313 14.75 20.94 -1.31
N LEU A 314 14.42 20.71 -2.58
CA LEU A 314 13.38 19.74 -2.91
C LEU A 314 13.86 18.34 -2.50
N PRO A 315 13.03 17.56 -1.78
CA PRO A 315 13.41 16.23 -1.33
C PRO A 315 13.75 15.36 -2.54
N THR A 316 14.91 14.71 -2.44
CA THR A 316 15.23 13.40 -3.02
C THR A 316 14.81 13.15 -4.48
N TRP A 317 15.79 13.20 -5.38
CA TRP A 317 15.59 13.01 -6.83
C TRP A 317 15.24 11.56 -7.21
N ILE A 318 15.45 10.59 -6.31
CA ILE A 318 15.04 9.19 -6.47
C ILE A 318 14.47 8.66 -5.15
N GLU A 319 13.33 7.98 -5.19
CA GLU A 319 12.61 7.46 -4.03
C GLU A 319 11.95 6.11 -4.35
N PRO A 320 12.14 5.05 -3.55
CA PRO A 320 11.27 3.89 -3.58
C PRO A 320 9.97 4.24 -2.85
N ILE A 321 8.83 4.26 -3.55
CA ILE A 321 7.56 4.78 -3.00
C ILE A 321 6.57 3.69 -2.56
N ALA A 322 6.69 2.48 -3.13
CA ALA A 322 5.91 1.32 -2.73
C ALA A 322 6.57 0.02 -3.21
N PHE A 323 6.43 -1.06 -2.45
CA PHE A 323 6.84 -2.40 -2.85
C PHE A 323 5.72 -3.40 -2.52
N LYS A 324 5.40 -4.27 -3.48
CA LYS A 324 4.46 -5.38 -3.28
C LYS A 324 4.72 -6.48 -4.31
N ASP A 325 4.73 -7.74 -3.89
CA ASP A 325 4.79 -8.91 -4.77
C ASP A 325 5.90 -8.81 -5.84
N GLY A 326 7.14 -8.51 -5.42
CA GLY A 326 8.31 -8.36 -6.32
C GLY A 326 8.35 -7.07 -7.15
N ASN A 327 7.29 -6.26 -7.11
CA ASN A 327 7.17 -5.03 -7.87
C ASN A 327 7.50 -3.81 -7.00
N LEU A 328 8.55 -3.08 -7.39
CA LEU A 328 8.99 -1.84 -6.77
C LEU A 328 8.56 -0.64 -7.62
N LEU A 329 7.89 0.33 -7.01
CA LEU A 329 7.68 1.64 -7.61
C LEU A 329 8.81 2.58 -7.21
N VAL A 330 9.45 3.15 -8.22
CA VAL A 330 10.51 4.14 -8.07
C VAL A 330 10.04 5.45 -8.67
N LYS A 331 10.01 6.50 -7.85
CA LYS A 331 9.85 7.89 -8.30
C LYS A 331 11.23 8.45 -8.61
N LEU A 332 11.42 8.96 -9.81
CA LEU A 332 12.67 9.55 -10.27
C LEU A 332 12.38 10.91 -10.91
N ARG A 333 12.96 11.95 -10.33
CA ARG A 333 12.94 13.29 -10.89
C ARG A 333 14.22 13.52 -11.68
N CYS A 334 14.08 13.83 -12.96
CA CYS A 334 15.17 14.01 -13.89
C CYS A 334 14.98 15.28 -14.73
N ARG A 335 16.09 15.76 -15.31
CA ARG A 335 16.11 16.92 -16.21
C ARG A 335 16.14 16.45 -17.65
N PHE A 336 15.42 17.15 -18.51
CA PHE A 336 15.50 17.01 -19.96
C PHE A 336 15.83 18.36 -20.60
N ASN A 337 16.73 18.33 -21.59
CA ASN A 337 16.94 19.45 -22.50
C ASN A 337 16.08 19.21 -23.74
N TYR A 338 15.04 20.03 -23.94
CA TYR A 338 14.38 20.09 -25.25
C TYR A 338 15.17 21.00 -26.19
N GLU A 339 15.12 20.69 -27.49
CA GLU A 339 15.82 21.41 -28.58
C GLU A 339 15.56 22.93 -28.61
N ARG A 340 14.53 23.43 -27.89
CA ARG A 340 14.18 24.85 -27.78
C ARG A 340 14.80 25.60 -26.57
N GLY A 341 15.83 25.04 -25.94
CA GLY A 341 16.69 25.79 -25.00
C GLY A 341 16.10 26.11 -23.63
N GLY A 342 14.98 25.48 -23.25
CA GLY A 342 14.44 25.54 -21.89
C GLY A 342 14.81 24.28 -21.08
N LEU A 343 15.25 24.46 -19.83
CA LEU A 343 15.40 23.37 -18.88
C LEU A 343 14.03 23.01 -18.30
N GLU A 344 13.55 21.78 -18.57
CA GLU A 344 12.33 21.26 -17.96
C GLU A 344 12.68 20.07 -17.04
N VAL A 345 12.14 20.09 -15.82
CA VAL A 345 12.28 19.02 -14.84
C VAL A 345 10.97 18.24 -14.86
N CYS A 346 11.04 16.92 -15.04
CA CYS A 346 9.87 16.07 -14.92
C CYS A 346 10.11 14.92 -13.94
N THR A 347 9.01 14.41 -13.39
CA THR A 347 9.02 13.37 -12.37
C THR A 347 8.35 12.13 -12.90
N LYS A 348 9.13 11.09 -13.13
CA LYS A 348 8.67 9.82 -13.68
C LYS A 348 8.49 8.78 -12.59
N ILE A 349 7.46 7.96 -12.74
CA ILE A 349 7.23 6.76 -11.92
C ILE A 349 7.57 5.54 -12.75
N TYR A 350 8.47 4.71 -12.25
CA TYR A 350 8.86 3.44 -12.84
C TYR A 350 8.32 2.28 -12.00
N LEU A 351 7.83 1.24 -12.68
CA LEU A 351 7.54 -0.06 -12.11
C LEU A 351 8.72 -0.98 -12.44
N TYR A 352 9.48 -1.36 -11.42
CA TYR A 352 10.62 -2.26 -11.56
C TYR A 352 10.27 -3.62 -10.94
N ASN A 353 10.21 -4.66 -11.77
CA ASN A 353 10.07 -6.03 -11.31
C ASN A 353 11.46 -6.59 -10.99
N LEU A 354 11.73 -6.81 -9.70
CA LEU A 354 13.06 -7.18 -9.22
C LEU A 354 13.45 -8.61 -9.59
N ASP A 355 12.48 -9.52 -9.67
CA ASP A 355 12.71 -10.94 -10.00
C ASP A 355 12.97 -11.14 -11.50
N ALA A 356 12.21 -10.43 -12.35
CA ALA A 356 12.36 -10.49 -13.80
C ALA A 356 13.40 -9.51 -14.35
N GLY A 357 13.85 -8.54 -13.55
CA GLY A 357 14.77 -7.48 -13.98
C GLY A 357 14.16 -6.52 -15.01
N THR A 358 12.84 -6.51 -15.19
CA THR A 358 12.15 -5.68 -16.18
C THR A 358 11.66 -4.36 -15.59
N MET A 359 11.76 -3.27 -16.34
CA MET A 359 11.30 -1.95 -15.92
C MET A 359 10.31 -1.38 -16.94
N LYS A 360 9.23 -0.79 -16.43
CA LYS A 360 8.24 -0.05 -17.22
C LYS A 360 8.08 1.35 -16.66
N GLU A 361 8.18 2.37 -17.51
CA GLU A 361 7.72 3.71 -17.16
C GLU A 361 6.19 3.69 -17.05
N LEU A 362 5.66 3.98 -15.87
CA LEU A 362 4.22 4.03 -15.63
C LEU A 362 3.63 5.39 -16.00
N CYS A 363 4.27 6.48 -15.61
CA CYS A 363 3.74 7.81 -15.86
C CYS A 363 4.74 8.92 -15.57
N VAL A 364 4.46 10.08 -16.17
CA VAL A 364 4.99 11.38 -15.77
C VAL A 364 3.98 12.04 -14.83
N LEU A 365 4.41 12.47 -13.65
CA LEU A 365 3.52 13.01 -12.62
C LEU A 365 2.85 14.31 -13.11
N GLU A 366 3.62 15.19 -13.72
CA GLU A 366 3.17 16.49 -14.20
C GLU A 366 2.06 16.36 -15.27
N GLU A 367 2.22 15.44 -16.23
CA GLU A 367 1.24 15.19 -17.30
C GLU A 367 -0.10 14.67 -16.78
N LEU A 368 -0.06 13.89 -15.70
CA LEU A 368 -1.25 13.30 -15.08
C LEU A 368 -1.82 14.19 -13.97
N GLY A 369 -1.26 15.39 -13.78
CA GLY A 369 -1.53 16.30 -12.68
C GLY A 369 -1.35 15.65 -11.31
N LEU A 370 -0.56 14.58 -11.23
CA LEU A 370 -0.26 13.88 -9.99
C LEU A 370 0.64 14.76 -9.11
N PRO A 371 0.62 14.54 -7.78
CA PRO A 371 1.38 15.38 -6.89
C PRO A 371 2.87 15.10 -6.98
N VAL A 372 3.66 16.12 -7.31
CA VAL A 372 5.12 16.06 -7.47
C VAL A 372 5.84 15.92 -6.12
N GLY A 373 5.19 16.37 -5.04
CA GLY A 373 5.75 16.44 -3.69
C GLY A 373 5.84 15.08 -2.97
N TYR A 374 5.50 15.08 -1.69
CA TYR A 374 5.55 13.87 -0.86
C TYR A 374 4.35 12.99 -1.17
N LEU A 375 4.61 11.94 -1.93
CA LEU A 375 3.60 11.09 -2.51
C LEU A 375 3.31 9.90 -1.59
N ARG A 376 2.07 9.80 -1.12
CA ARG A 376 1.60 8.59 -0.49
C ARG A 376 1.09 7.62 -1.55
N THR A 377 1.80 6.51 -1.68
CA THR A 377 1.45 5.45 -2.63
C THR A 377 0.98 4.20 -1.90
N ILE A 378 -0.14 3.63 -2.35
CA ILE A 378 -0.70 2.36 -1.85
C ILE A 378 -0.88 1.41 -3.03
N PRO A 379 -0.12 0.30 -3.09
CA PRO A 379 -0.41 -0.79 -4.01
C PRO A 379 -1.83 -1.31 -3.81
N TYR A 380 -2.54 -1.64 -4.88
CA TYR A 380 -3.90 -2.12 -4.80
C TYR A 380 -4.11 -3.35 -5.68
N CYS A 381 -4.84 -4.31 -5.15
CA CYS A 381 -5.32 -5.48 -5.87
C CYS A 381 -6.84 -5.41 -5.88
N MET A 382 -7.45 -5.32 -7.05
CA MET A 382 -8.89 -5.49 -7.21
C MET A 382 -9.34 -6.86 -6.68
N SER A 383 -10.43 -6.90 -5.93
CA SER A 383 -11.04 -8.14 -5.43
C SER A 383 -12.55 -8.00 -5.35
N PHE A 384 -13.28 -9.09 -5.59
CA PHE A 384 -14.72 -9.17 -5.39
C PHE A 384 -15.13 -9.36 -3.93
N ALA A 385 -14.17 -9.38 -3.03
CA ALA A 385 -14.44 -9.61 -1.63
C ALA A 385 -15.53 -8.65 -1.11
N PRO A 386 -16.58 -9.19 -0.47
CA PRO A 386 -17.70 -8.38 0.00
C PRO A 386 -17.24 -7.47 1.14
N LEU A 387 -17.72 -6.23 1.13
CA LEU A 387 -17.76 -5.46 2.38
C LEU A 387 -18.81 -6.14 3.27
N LEU A 388 -18.53 -6.31 4.56
CA LEU A 388 -19.45 -6.92 5.53
C LEU A 388 -20.87 -6.39 5.32
N SER A 389 -21.84 -7.29 5.12
CA SER A 389 -23.25 -6.91 5.14
C SER A 389 -23.57 -6.39 6.55
N THR A 390 -24.07 -5.16 6.60
CA THR A 390 -24.43 -4.42 7.83
C THR A 390 -25.35 -5.21 8.74
#